data_AF-A0A948IQE7-F1
#
_entry.id   AF-A0A948IQE7-F1
#
_cell.length_a   1.000
_cell.length_b   1.000
_cell.length_c   1.000
_cell.angle_alpha   90.00
_cell.angle_beta   90.00
_cell.angle_gamma   90.00
#
_symmetry.space_group_name_H-M   'P 1'
#
loop_
_entity.id
_entity.type
_entity.pdbx_description
1 polymer ?
#
loop_
_entity_poly.entity_id
_entity_poly.type
_entity_poly.pdbx_seq_one_letter_code
_entity_poly.pdbx_strand_id
1 'polypeptide(L)'
;MSWAESLIKLSTYEAEVLQKRLAEIVDRRVAVEMRLACLEAEGEAEAGFSAQEAAAGIYRAGFFEGLKMRKARVQSEIDVILIEETGAREALAEAFETQKKYEHIALNLQIEARKVQGRRDSAALDELGLRKKAG
;
A
#
# COMPACT_ATOMS: atom_id res chain seq x y z
N MET A 1 19.81 -21.47 4.11
CA MET A 1 19.31 -20.27 3.42
C MET A 1 20.50 -19.39 3.10
N SER A 2 20.57 -18.87 1.88
CA SER A 2 21.53 -17.83 1.54
C SER A 2 21.14 -16.51 2.23
N TRP A 3 22.11 -15.59 2.39
CA TRP A 3 21.82 -14.27 2.92
C TRP A 3 20.80 -13.51 2.04
N ALA A 4 20.86 -13.73 0.72
CA ALA A 4 19.95 -13.11 -0.24
C ALA A 4 18.51 -13.59 -0.07
N GLU A 5 18.30 -14.89 0.14
CA GLU A 5 16.97 -15.45 0.48
C GLU A 5 16.41 -14.88 1.78
N SER A 6 17.29 -14.65 2.76
CA SER A 6 16.90 -14.09 4.06
C SER A 6 16.46 -12.63 3.93
N LEU A 7 17.16 -11.83 3.13
CA LEU A 7 16.79 -10.43 2.84
C LEU A 7 15.49 -10.34 2.05
N ILE A 8 15.29 -11.20 1.05
CA ILE A 8 14.03 -11.26 0.30
C ILE A 8 12.89 -11.53 1.28
N LYS A 9 13.01 -12.57 2.10
CA LYS A 9 11.97 -12.92 3.09
C LYS A 9 11.66 -11.78 4.06
N LEU A 10 12.69 -11.08 4.55
CA LEU A 10 12.49 -9.93 5.43
C LEU A 10 11.76 -8.79 4.72
N SER A 11 12.17 -8.46 3.50
CA SER A 11 11.53 -7.40 2.70
C SER A 11 10.09 -7.75 2.27
N THR A 12 9.80 -9.02 2.01
CA THR A 12 8.43 -9.48 1.76
C THR A 12 7.56 -9.28 2.99
N TYR A 13 8.05 -9.67 4.18
CA TYR A 13 7.31 -9.45 5.42
C TYR A 13 7.07 -7.96 5.71
N GLU A 14 8.07 -7.11 5.47
CA GLU A 14 7.93 -5.66 5.60
C GLU A 14 6.84 -5.11 4.66
N ALA A 15 6.84 -5.52 3.39
CA ALA A 15 5.80 -5.15 2.44
C ALA A 15 4.40 -5.61 2.90
N GLU A 16 4.26 -6.83 3.41
CA GLU A 16 2.99 -7.35 3.95
C GLU A 16 2.48 -6.51 5.14
N VAL A 17 3.37 -6.13 6.06
CA VAL A 17 3.04 -5.27 7.21
C VAL A 17 2.57 -3.90 6.72
N LEU A 18 3.27 -3.30 5.75
CA LEU A 18 2.91 -1.99 5.19
C LEU A 18 1.59 -2.06 4.40
N GLN A 19 1.34 -3.14 3.66
CA GLN A 19 0.05 -3.37 2.99
C GLN A 19 -1.09 -3.43 3.98
N LYS A 20 -0.93 -4.19 5.08
CA LYS A 20 -1.94 -4.26 6.13
C LYS A 20 -2.18 -2.89 6.76
N ARG A 21 -1.12 -2.14 7.04
CA ARG A 21 -1.23 -0.79 7.58
C ARG A 21 -1.98 0.15 6.64
N LEU A 22 -1.67 0.10 5.34
CA LEU A 22 -2.37 0.89 4.33
C LEU A 22 -3.87 0.52 4.27
N ALA A 23 -4.21 -0.77 4.34
CA ALA A 23 -5.60 -1.20 4.38
C ALA A 23 -6.34 -0.63 5.61
N GLU A 24 -5.73 -0.68 6.79
CA GLU A 24 -6.32 -0.10 8.02
C GLU A 24 -6.52 1.43 7.91
N ILE A 25 -5.65 2.14 7.19
CA ILE A 25 -5.81 3.57 6.92
C ILE A 25 -6.99 3.82 5.97
N VAL A 26 -7.06 3.05 4.88
CA VAL A 26 -8.15 3.14 3.90
C VAL A 26 -9.50 2.83 4.55
N ASP A 27 -9.59 1.79 5.37
CA ASP A 27 -10.82 1.44 6.10
C ASP A 27 -11.27 2.59 7.02
N ARG A 28 -10.33 3.22 7.72
CA ARG A 28 -10.62 4.42 8.53
C ARG A 28 -11.12 5.58 7.67
N ARG A 29 -10.48 5.86 6.53
CA ARG A 29 -10.92 6.92 5.60
C ARG A 29 -12.35 6.69 5.16
N VAL A 30 -12.65 5.48 4.67
CA VAL A 30 -13.99 5.10 4.18
C VAL A 30 -15.05 5.23 5.28
N ALA A 31 -14.72 4.84 6.52
CA ALA A 31 -15.63 5.00 7.65
C ALA A 31 -15.94 6.48 7.94
N VAL A 32 -14.96 7.38 7.83
CA VAL A 32 -15.16 8.82 8.05
C VAL A 32 -15.89 9.47 6.87
N GLU A 33 -15.60 9.07 5.64
CA GLU A 33 -16.35 9.50 4.44
C GLU A 33 -17.82 9.12 4.53
N MET A 34 -18.13 7.92 5.02
CA MET A 34 -19.52 7.51 5.26
C MET A 34 -20.21 8.42 6.28
N ARG A 35 -19.51 8.86 7.35
CA ARG A 35 -20.07 9.83 8.30
C ARG A 35 -20.38 11.17 7.63
N LEU A 36 -19.51 11.64 6.73
CA LEU A 36 -19.76 12.88 5.99
C LEU A 36 -21.00 12.74 5.09
N ALA A 37 -21.11 11.62 4.36
CA ALA A 37 -22.27 11.33 3.53
C ALA A 37 -23.57 11.27 4.34
N CYS A 38 -23.54 10.68 5.55
CA CYS A 38 -24.71 10.71 6.45
C CYS A 38 -25.10 12.12 6.88
N LEU A 39 -24.13 12.99 7.19
CA LEU A 39 -24.41 14.41 7.51
C LEU A 39 -25.00 15.16 6.31
N GLU A 40 -24.58 14.84 5.09
CA GLU A 40 -25.15 15.40 3.87
C GLU A 40 -26.61 15.00 3.69
N ALA A 41 -26.91 13.71 3.83
CA ALA A 41 -28.27 13.21 3.80
C ALA A 41 -29.16 13.82 4.91
N GLU A 42 -28.61 14.01 6.12
CA GLU A 42 -29.30 14.70 7.23
C GLU A 42 -29.68 16.14 6.82
N GLY A 43 -28.76 16.86 6.18
CA GLY A 43 -29.00 18.21 5.68
C GLY A 43 -30.06 18.30 4.58
N GLU A 44 -30.05 17.34 3.65
CA GLU A 44 -31.06 17.25 2.59
C GLU A 44 -32.45 16.97 3.16
N ALA A 45 -32.54 16.04 4.12
CA ALA A 45 -33.80 15.72 4.79
C ALA A 45 -34.37 16.94 5.55
N GLU A 46 -33.53 17.65 6.31
CA GLU A 46 -33.97 18.85 7.04
C GLU A 46 -34.35 20.00 6.08
N ALA A 47 -33.65 20.15 4.96
CA ALA A 47 -33.99 21.14 3.93
C ALA A 47 -35.39 20.86 3.33
N GLY A 48 -35.68 19.58 3.06
CA GLY A 48 -36.99 19.15 2.56
C GLY A 48 -38.11 19.35 3.58
N PHE A 49 -37.87 19.00 4.84
CA PHE A 49 -38.84 19.18 5.93
C PHE A 49 -39.15 20.66 6.18
N SER A 50 -38.11 21.48 6.36
CA SER A 50 -38.26 22.92 6.66
C SER A 50 -38.80 23.75 5.49
N ALA A 51 -38.87 23.20 4.27
CA ALA A 51 -39.58 23.81 3.14
C ALA A 51 -41.11 23.63 3.23
N GLN A 52 -41.58 22.63 3.97
CA GLN A 52 -43.01 22.30 4.10
C GLN A 52 -43.65 22.85 5.37
N GLU A 53 -42.85 23.18 6.40
CA GLU A 53 -43.33 23.62 7.71
C GLU A 53 -42.84 25.05 8.03
N ALA A 54 -43.76 26.03 8.04
CA ALA A 54 -43.43 27.43 8.30
C ALA A 54 -42.90 27.66 9.73
N ALA A 55 -43.36 26.87 10.71
CA ALA A 55 -42.87 26.96 12.09
C ALA A 55 -41.44 26.45 12.28
N ALA A 56 -40.95 25.59 11.37
CA ALA A 56 -39.58 25.04 11.41
C ALA A 56 -38.51 26.07 11.04
N GLY A 57 -38.90 27.19 10.41
CA GLY A 57 -37.99 28.27 10.02
C GLY A 57 -37.18 28.88 11.17
N ILE A 58 -37.72 28.85 12.40
CA ILE A 58 -37.08 29.46 13.59
C ILE A 58 -35.78 28.74 13.97
N TYR A 59 -35.74 27.41 13.85
CA TYR A 59 -34.58 26.59 14.23
C TYR A 59 -33.66 26.26 13.05
N ARG A 60 -34.15 26.46 11.82
CA ARG A 60 -33.47 26.13 10.56
C ARG A 60 -32.06 26.72 10.47
N ALA A 61 -31.92 28.01 10.75
CA ALA A 61 -30.62 28.70 10.66
C ALA A 61 -29.58 28.10 11.62
N GLY A 62 -29.98 27.80 12.86
CA GLY A 62 -29.11 27.19 13.86
C GLY A 62 -28.71 25.75 13.49
N PHE A 63 -29.66 24.96 12.99
CA PHE A 63 -29.38 23.61 12.50
C PHE A 63 -28.34 23.61 11.39
N PHE A 64 -28.53 24.43 10.33
CA PHE A 64 -27.63 24.44 9.18
C PHE A 64 -26.24 24.98 9.53
N GLU A 65 -26.12 25.95 10.45
CA GLU A 65 -24.80 26.38 10.92
C GLU A 65 -24.11 25.26 11.73
N GLY A 66 -24.85 24.57 12.60
CA GLY A 66 -24.33 23.41 13.33
C GLY A 66 -23.92 22.26 12.39
N LEU A 67 -24.71 21.99 11.36
CA LEU A 67 -24.41 20.99 10.33
C LEU A 67 -23.14 21.35 9.57
N LYS A 68 -23.00 22.60 9.12
CA LYS A 68 -21.80 23.10 8.45
C LYS A 68 -20.54 22.89 9.30
N MET A 69 -20.61 23.21 10.59
CA MET A 69 -19.48 22.99 11.52
C MET A 69 -19.16 21.50 11.69
N ARG A 70 -20.17 20.64 11.81
CA ARG A 70 -19.97 19.18 11.88
C ARG A 70 -19.32 18.63 10.60
N LYS A 71 -19.82 19.04 9.43
CA LYS A 71 -19.25 18.66 8.12
C LYS A 71 -17.79 19.12 8.01
N ALA A 72 -17.49 20.37 8.34
CA ALA A 72 -16.13 20.90 8.29
C ALA A 72 -15.16 20.12 9.19
N ARG A 73 -15.61 19.73 10.39
CA ARG A 73 -14.82 18.88 11.29
C ARG A 73 -14.54 17.51 10.69
N VAL A 74 -15.56 16.83 10.16
CA VAL A 74 -15.39 15.52 9.52
C VAL A 74 -14.50 15.62 8.28
N GLN A 75 -14.64 16.68 7.48
CA GLN A 75 -13.76 16.93 6.33
C GLN A 75 -12.30 17.07 6.77
N SER A 76 -12.02 17.84 7.83
CA SER A 76 -10.65 17.97 8.34
C SER A 76 -10.05 16.64 8.81
N GLU A 77 -10.88 15.73 9.35
CA GLU A 77 -10.46 14.37 9.72
C GLU A 77 -10.10 13.55 8.47
N ILE A 78 -10.90 13.63 7.40
CA ILE A 78 -10.61 12.99 6.10
C ILE A 78 -9.29 13.53 5.52
N ASP A 79 -9.09 14.84 5.54
CA ASP A 79 -7.89 15.47 4.97
C ASP A 79 -6.61 14.98 5.68
N VAL A 80 -6.65 14.85 7.01
CA VAL A 80 -5.54 14.29 7.78
C VAL A 80 -5.29 12.82 7.43
N ILE A 81 -6.35 12.02 7.30
CA ILE A 81 -6.22 10.60 6.93
C ILE A 81 -5.67 10.45 5.51
N LEU A 82 -6.03 11.32 4.58
CA LEU A 82 -5.49 11.30 3.20
C LEU A 82 -3.98 11.59 3.15
N ILE A 83 -3.50 12.48 4.02
CA ILE A 83 -2.05 12.72 4.16
C ILE A 83 -1.36 11.46 4.72
N GLU A 84 -1.94 10.83 5.76
CA GLU A 84 -1.45 9.56 6.31
C GLU A 84 -1.43 8.45 5.23
N GLU A 85 -2.50 8.35 4.43
CA GLU A 85 -2.64 7.36 3.35
C GLU A 85 -1.57 7.55 2.28
N THR A 86 -1.31 8.80 1.89
CA THR A 86 -0.25 9.13 0.92
C THR A 86 1.11 8.65 1.42
N GLY A 87 1.48 8.99 2.67
CA GLY A 87 2.74 8.56 3.26
C GLY A 87 2.86 7.03 3.37
N ALA A 88 1.77 6.33 3.71
CA ALA A 88 1.75 4.88 3.76
C ALA A 88 1.90 4.22 2.37
N ARG A 89 1.30 4.82 1.33
CA ARG A 89 1.47 4.37 -0.07
C ARG A 89 2.91 4.55 -0.54
N GLU A 90 3.53 5.67 -0.22
CA GLU A 90 4.93 5.94 -0.56
C GLU A 90 5.88 4.96 0.14
N ALA A 91 5.71 4.74 1.45
CA ALA A 91 6.49 3.76 2.19
C ALA A 91 6.34 2.34 1.63
N LEU A 92 5.11 1.94 1.27
CA LEU A 92 4.86 0.65 0.64
C LEU A 92 5.54 0.53 -0.74
N ALA A 93 5.52 1.60 -1.54
CA ALA A 93 6.20 1.63 -2.83
C ALA A 93 7.71 1.44 -2.66
N GLU A 94 8.33 2.16 -1.71
CA GLU A 94 9.75 2.02 -1.39
C GLU A 94 10.12 0.61 -0.92
N ALA A 95 9.28 -0.01 -0.09
CA ALA A 95 9.48 -1.39 0.35
C ALA A 95 9.47 -2.37 -0.84
N PHE A 96 8.54 -2.21 -1.79
CA PHE A 96 8.51 -3.02 -3.01
C PHE A 96 9.72 -2.80 -3.91
N GLU A 97 10.20 -1.56 -4.04
CA GLU A 97 11.43 -1.28 -4.77
C GLU A 97 12.64 -1.98 -4.13
N THR A 98 12.72 -1.95 -2.80
CA THR A 98 13.79 -2.60 -2.03
C THR A 98 13.74 -4.12 -2.18
N GLN A 99 12.56 -4.73 -2.08
CA GLN A 99 12.36 -6.16 -2.34
C GLN A 99 12.85 -6.55 -3.73
N LYS A 100 12.46 -5.81 -4.78
CA LYS A 100 12.89 -6.08 -6.16
C LYS A 100 14.41 -6.00 -6.33
N LYS A 101 15.08 -5.06 -5.64
CA LYS A 101 16.54 -4.96 -5.66
C LYS A 101 17.16 -6.25 -5.12
N TYR A 102 16.65 -6.79 -4.01
CA TYR A 102 17.15 -8.06 -3.47
C TYR A 102 16.87 -9.24 -4.40
N GLU A 103 15.69 -9.31 -5.00
CA GLU A 103 15.34 -10.35 -5.98
C GLU A 103 16.28 -10.33 -7.20
N HIS A 104 16.59 -9.15 -7.75
CA HIS A 104 17.55 -9.00 -8.84
C HIS A 104 18.96 -9.43 -8.44
N ILE A 105 19.43 -9.05 -7.25
CA ILE A 105 20.75 -9.45 -6.76
C ILE A 105 20.81 -10.97 -6.59
N ALA A 106 19.78 -11.59 -6.01
CA ALA A 106 19.70 -13.03 -5.85
C ALA A 106 19.74 -13.76 -7.20
N LEU A 107 18.99 -13.26 -8.19
CA LEU A 107 18.99 -13.80 -9.55
C LEU A 107 20.39 -13.72 -10.19
N ASN A 108 21.06 -12.57 -10.08
CA ASN A 108 22.40 -12.38 -10.63
C ASN A 108 23.42 -13.33 -9.99
N LEU A 109 23.33 -13.56 -8.68
CA LEU A 109 24.17 -14.54 -7.98
C LEU A 109 23.95 -15.97 -8.50
N GLN A 110 22.70 -16.35 -8.77
CA GLN A 110 22.39 -17.67 -9.34
C GLN A 110 22.93 -17.81 -10.76
N ILE A 111 22.80 -16.77 -11.59
CA ILE A 111 23.34 -16.75 -12.96
C ILE A 111 24.86 -16.90 -12.93
N GLU A 112 25.57 -16.16 -12.09
CA GLU A 112 27.03 -16.26 -11.96
C GLU A 112 27.47 -17.62 -11.43
N ALA A 113 26.78 -18.18 -10.44
CA ALA A 113 27.04 -19.54 -9.96
C ALA A 113 26.90 -20.57 -11.08
N ARG A 114 25.86 -20.46 -11.92
CA ARG A 114 25.65 -21.34 -13.07
C ARG A 114 26.74 -21.18 -14.14
N LYS A 115 27.19 -19.96 -14.41
CA LYS A 115 28.32 -19.72 -15.34
C LYS A 115 29.62 -20.35 -14.83
N VAL A 116 29.92 -20.19 -13.55
CA VAL A 116 31.11 -20.81 -12.93
C VAL A 116 31.03 -22.32 -13.03
N GLN A 117 29.87 -22.91 -12.72
CA GLN A 117 29.68 -24.35 -12.82
C GLN A 117 29.85 -24.84 -14.27
N GLY A 118 29.23 -24.16 -15.24
CA GLY A 118 29.39 -24.51 -16.66
C GLY A 118 30.86 -24.47 -17.12
N ARG A 119 31.64 -23.47 -16.66
CA ARG A 119 33.09 -23.43 -16.96
C ARG A 119 33.85 -24.63 -16.37
N ARG A 120 33.51 -25.04 -15.15
CA ARG A 120 34.11 -26.22 -14.51
C ARG A 120 33.76 -27.50 -15.25
N ASP A 121 32.50 -27.65 -15.63
CA ASP A 121 32.01 -28.83 -16.34
C ASP A 121 32.65 -28.93 -17.74
N SER A 122 32.76 -27.81 -18.47
CA SER A 122 33.48 -27.77 -19.76
C SER A 122 34.95 -28.16 -19.61
N ALA A 123 35.66 -27.61 -18.63
CA ALA A 123 37.07 -27.96 -18.38
C ALA A 123 37.24 -29.45 -18.07
N ALA A 124 36.34 -30.04 -17.28
CA ALA A 124 36.36 -31.47 -16.98
C ALA A 124 36.13 -32.34 -18.23
N LEU A 125 35.22 -31.93 -19.12
CA LEU A 125 34.98 -32.63 -20.40
C LEU A 125 36.18 -32.53 -21.35
N ASP A 126 36.83 -31.36 -21.41
CA ASP A 126 38.03 -31.17 -22.21
C ASP A 126 39.19 -32.07 -21.74
N GLU A 127 39.40 -32.17 -20.42
CA GLU A 127 40.39 -33.09 -19.84
C GLU A 127 40.12 -34.55 -20.19
N LEU A 128 38.85 -35.00 -20.11
CA LEU A 128 38.47 -36.35 -20.50
C LEU A 128 38.73 -36.61 -22.00
N GLY A 129 38.44 -35.63 -22.85
CA GLY A 129 38.71 -35.70 -24.29
C GLY A 129 40.20 -35.82 -24.60
N LEU A 130 41.05 -35.07 -23.88
CA LEU A 130 42.51 -35.16 -24.01
C LEU A 130 43.04 -36.52 -23.55
N ARG A 131 42.56 -37.04 -22.41
CA ARG A 131 42.93 -38.37 -21.91
C ARG A 131 42.57 -39.49 -22.90
N LYS A 132 41.41 -39.39 -23.55
CA LYS A 132 40.96 -40.38 -24.55
C LYS A 132 41.76 -40.33 -25.86
N LYS A 133 42.35 -39.18 -26.23
CA LYS A 133 43.23 -39.07 -27.41
C LYS A 133 44.66 -39.54 -27.14
N ALA A 134 45.09 -39.57 -25.88
CA ALA A 134 46.45 -39.91 -25.47
C ALA A 134 46.65 -41.40 -25.15
N GLY A 135 45.57 -42.18 -25.04
CA GLY A 135 45.59 -43.64 -24.95
C GLY A 135 45.17 -44.29 -26.26
#